data_AF-A0A350J631-F1
#
_entry.id   AF-A0A350J631-F1
#
_cell.length_a   1.000
_cell.length_b   1.000
_cell.length_c   1.000
_cell.angle_alpha   90.00
_cell.angle_beta   90.00
_cell.angle_gamma   90.00
#
_symmetry.space_group_name_H-M   'P 1'
#
loop_
_entity.id
_entity.type
_entity.pdbx_description
1 polymer ?
#
loop_
_entity_poly.entity_id
_entity_poly.type
_entity_poly.pdbx_seq_one_letter_code
_entity_poly.pdbx_strand_id
1 'polypeptide(L)'
;MNRKILSLLLSAAVFLTGCSYAATYEEEERQSEDVIEISIDNNTEATTEETEALETTVTSEAAEETTEALLDPDGTYTSKDDVALYLYTYGALPQNFITKNEARALGWEGGGLESYAPGMCIGGDYFGNYEGLLPDAPGREYRECDIDTLGSSSRGAKRIIWSNDGLIYYTDDHYESFTLLYGEE
;
A
#
# COMPACT_ATOMS: atom_id res chain seq x y z
N MET A 1 -18.29 -39.05 -39.60
CA MET A 1 -19.07 -38.55 -40.76
C MET A 1 -20.02 -37.45 -40.28
N ASN A 2 -20.31 -36.33 -40.96
CA ASN A 2 -19.72 -35.64 -42.13
C ASN A 2 -20.05 -34.13 -41.97
N ARG A 3 -19.06 -33.24 -41.76
CA ARG A 3 -18.45 -32.34 -42.79
C ARG A 3 -19.40 -31.38 -43.55
N LYS A 4 -19.27 -30.08 -43.27
CA LYS A 4 -19.35 -28.85 -44.11
C LYS A 4 -19.54 -27.67 -43.13
N ILE A 5 -18.63 -26.70 -42.92
CA ILE A 5 -17.86 -25.82 -43.82
C ILE A 5 -18.74 -24.87 -44.63
N LEU A 6 -18.75 -23.60 -44.24
CA LEU A 6 -18.63 -22.47 -45.17
C LEU A 6 -17.91 -21.31 -44.46
N SER A 7 -16.76 -20.89 -45.01
CA SER A 7 -16.04 -19.69 -44.56
C SER A 7 -16.50 -18.49 -45.38
N LEU A 8 -16.53 -17.30 -44.78
CA LEU A 8 -16.55 -16.04 -45.53
C LEU A 8 -15.42 -15.14 -45.04
N LEU A 9 -14.33 -15.10 -45.82
CA LEU A 9 -13.32 -14.05 -45.71
C LEU A 9 -13.81 -12.85 -46.52
N LEU A 10 -13.62 -11.64 -46.00
CA LEU A 10 -13.65 -10.42 -46.82
C LEU A 10 -12.38 -9.62 -46.60
N SER A 11 -11.81 -9.19 -47.71
CA SER A 11 -10.49 -8.60 -47.89
C SER A 11 -10.22 -7.32 -47.09
N ALA A 12 -8.96 -7.15 -46.67
CA ALA A 12 -8.44 -5.90 -46.14
C ALA A 12 -8.33 -4.79 -47.19
N ALA A 13 -8.23 -3.55 -46.73
CA ALA A 13 -7.67 -2.42 -47.47
C ALA A 13 -6.68 -1.66 -46.56
N VAL A 14 -5.47 -1.41 -47.04
CA VAL A 14 -4.42 -0.67 -46.32
C VAL A 14 -4.44 0.79 -46.77
N PHE A 15 -4.35 1.72 -45.83
CA PHE A 15 -3.94 3.10 -46.12
C PHE A 15 -2.59 3.39 -45.47
N LEU A 16 -1.63 3.78 -46.30
CA LEU A 16 -0.23 3.99 -45.95
C LEU A 16 0.15 5.44 -46.20
N THR A 17 -0.07 6.30 -45.20
CA THR A 17 0.51 7.65 -45.09
C THR A 17 0.43 8.07 -43.60
N GLY A 18 1.47 8.60 -42.96
CA GLY A 18 2.82 8.91 -43.45
C GLY A 18 3.13 10.41 -43.42
N CYS A 19 3.19 10.99 -42.22
CA CYS A 19 3.81 12.29 -41.97
C CYS A 19 4.75 12.15 -40.76
N SER A 20 6.06 12.29 -41.00
CA SER A 20 7.03 12.50 -39.91
C SER A 20 6.94 13.95 -39.45
N TYR A 21 6.97 14.19 -38.14
CA TYR A 21 7.24 15.51 -37.59
C TYR A 21 8.46 15.44 -36.67
N ALA A 22 9.62 15.74 -37.23
CA ALA A 22 10.85 15.90 -36.46
C ALA A 22 10.83 17.28 -35.78
N ALA A 23 10.39 17.33 -34.53
CA ALA A 23 10.56 18.48 -33.67
C ALA A 23 11.96 18.40 -33.03
N THR A 24 12.92 19.15 -33.57
CA THR A 24 14.17 19.46 -32.87
C THR A 24 13.85 20.44 -31.74
N TYR A 25 13.98 20.01 -30.50
CA TYR A 25 13.98 20.89 -29.34
C TYR A 25 15.41 21.34 -29.04
N GLU A 26 15.60 22.64 -28.87
CA GLU A 26 16.89 23.25 -28.56
C GLU A 26 17.18 23.15 -27.06
N GLU A 27 18.46 23.07 -26.69
CA GLU A 27 18.91 23.20 -25.30
C GLU A 27 18.81 24.68 -24.88
N GLU A 28 18.17 24.98 -23.75
CA GLU A 28 18.33 26.28 -23.07
C GLU A 28 19.07 26.04 -21.74
N GLU A 29 20.35 26.43 -21.68
CA GLU A 29 21.10 26.45 -20.42
C GLU A 29 20.48 27.46 -19.44
N ARG A 30 20.40 27.08 -18.16
CA ARG A 30 20.31 28.08 -17.08
C ARG A 30 21.04 27.66 -15.80
N GLN A 31 22.31 28.04 -15.74
CA GLN A 31 22.97 28.47 -14.50
C GLN A 31 22.12 29.59 -13.83
N SER A 32 22.07 29.76 -12.51
CA SER A 32 22.74 29.10 -11.38
C SER A 32 22.18 29.70 -10.08
N GLU A 33 22.17 28.96 -8.98
CA GLU A 33 22.00 29.57 -7.64
C GLU A 33 22.98 28.96 -6.63
N ASP A 34 23.34 29.75 -5.60
CA ASP A 34 24.59 29.61 -4.86
C ASP A 34 24.57 28.66 -3.65
N VAL A 35 25.78 28.24 -3.26
CA VAL A 35 26.07 27.56 -2.00
C VAL A 35 25.86 28.52 -0.83
N ILE A 36 25.15 28.07 0.20
CA ILE A 36 25.18 28.69 1.54
C ILE A 36 25.82 27.70 2.51
N GLU A 37 26.80 28.17 3.28
CA GLU A 37 27.69 27.33 4.08
C GLU A 37 27.03 26.81 5.38
N ILE A 38 27.50 25.64 5.82
CA ILE A 38 27.14 25.06 7.12
C ILE A 38 28.06 25.64 8.20
N SER A 39 27.52 26.47 9.08
CA SER A 39 28.18 26.91 10.32
C SER A 39 27.61 26.17 11.54
N ILE A 40 28.39 25.24 12.08
CA ILE A 40 28.11 24.57 13.35
C ILE A 40 28.99 25.22 14.43
N ASP A 41 28.36 25.87 15.41
CA ASP A 41 29.02 26.35 16.62
C ASP A 41 28.24 25.93 17.87
N ASN A 42 28.81 25.00 18.63
CA ASN A 42 28.40 24.69 20.00
C ASN A 42 29.35 25.41 20.97
N ASN A 43 28.84 26.18 21.95
CA ASN A 43 29.15 25.96 23.38
C ASN A 43 28.54 27.05 24.32
N THR A 44 27.69 26.57 25.22
CA THR A 44 27.39 26.98 26.61
C THR A 44 28.37 27.92 27.35
N GLU A 45 27.85 28.93 28.07
CA GLU A 45 28.14 29.10 29.52
C GLU A 45 26.99 29.80 30.31
N ALA A 46 26.82 29.39 31.57
CA ALA A 46 25.76 29.64 32.55
C ALA A 46 25.41 31.12 32.86
N THR A 47 24.27 31.46 33.49
CA THR A 47 23.97 31.36 34.95
C THR A 47 22.52 31.90 35.17
N THR A 48 21.64 31.52 36.12
CA THR A 48 21.72 30.88 37.46
C THR A 48 20.54 29.90 37.75
N GLU A 49 20.62 29.21 38.89
CA GLU A 49 19.58 28.67 39.80
C GLU A 49 18.09 29.10 39.68
N GLU A 50 17.18 28.12 39.70
CA GLU A 50 16.37 27.81 40.90
C GLU A 50 16.07 26.29 40.95
N THR A 51 15.77 25.72 42.13
CA THR A 51 15.69 24.27 42.37
C THR A 51 14.27 23.75 42.58
N GLU A 52 13.88 22.71 41.85
CA GLU A 52 12.86 21.74 42.31
C GLU A 52 13.26 20.32 41.92
N ALA A 53 12.91 19.32 42.74
CA ALA A 53 13.46 17.97 42.64
C ALA A 53 12.57 17.04 41.81
N LEU A 54 13.10 16.51 40.70
CA LEU A 54 12.49 15.41 39.95
C LEU A 54 13.29 14.12 40.16
N GLU A 55 12.61 13.07 40.62
CA GLU A 55 13.24 11.79 40.98
C GLU A 55 13.55 10.95 39.73
N THR A 56 14.76 10.39 39.67
CA THR A 56 15.23 9.63 38.51
C THR A 56 14.60 8.24 38.43
N THR A 57 13.83 7.98 37.38
CA THR A 57 13.57 6.61 36.89
C THR A 57 13.99 6.46 35.42
N VAL A 58 15.29 6.21 35.25
CA VAL A 58 15.92 5.35 34.23
C VAL A 58 15.41 5.48 32.78
N THR A 59 16.28 6.08 31.95
CA THR A 59 16.37 5.91 30.50
C THR A 59 15.99 4.51 30.01
N SER A 60 14.95 4.44 29.19
CA SER A 60 14.69 3.31 28.29
C SER A 60 14.63 3.79 26.84
N GLU A 61 15.63 4.58 26.45
CA GLU A 61 16.06 4.78 25.06
C GLU A 61 16.67 3.44 24.54
N ALA A 62 15.83 2.41 24.51
CA ALA A 62 16.16 1.07 24.07
C ALA A 62 15.63 0.94 22.65
N ALA A 63 16.55 0.86 21.69
CA ALA A 63 16.22 0.82 20.28
C ALA A 63 15.15 -0.24 19.97
N GLU A 64 14.14 0.14 19.18
CA GLU A 64 13.43 -0.83 18.34
C GLU A 64 14.38 -1.25 17.21
N GLU A 65 15.42 -2.00 17.57
CA GLU A 65 16.23 -2.74 16.60
C GLU A 65 15.29 -3.70 15.87
N THR A 66 15.19 -3.50 14.56
CA THR A 66 14.38 -4.21 13.57
C THR A 66 14.66 -5.72 13.58
N THR A 67 14.16 -6.38 14.64
CA THR A 67 14.17 -7.82 14.79
C THR A 67 12.93 -8.34 14.08
N GLU A 68 12.96 -8.30 12.75
CA GLU A 68 11.97 -8.94 11.90
C GLU A 68 12.00 -10.45 12.16
N ALA A 69 11.19 -10.88 13.13
CA ALA A 69 10.87 -12.26 13.37
C ALA A 69 10.12 -12.77 12.15
N LEU A 70 10.84 -13.49 11.28
CA LEU A 70 10.32 -14.02 10.01
C LEU A 70 8.94 -14.66 10.24
N LEU A 71 7.93 -14.08 9.59
CA LEU A 71 6.56 -14.58 9.66
C LEU A 71 6.50 -16.00 9.07
N ASP A 72 5.55 -16.80 9.55
CA ASP A 72 5.30 -18.13 9.00
C ASP A 72 4.45 -18.00 7.73
N PRO A 73 4.88 -18.52 6.56
CA PRO A 73 4.06 -18.51 5.35
C PRO A 73 2.70 -19.22 5.51
N ASP A 74 2.60 -20.19 6.42
CA ASP A 74 1.35 -20.88 6.75
C ASP A 74 0.60 -20.21 7.94
N GLY A 75 1.08 -19.05 8.40
CA GLY A 75 0.56 -18.31 9.55
C GLY A 75 -0.76 -17.57 9.30
N THR A 76 -1.50 -17.33 10.38
CA THR A 76 -2.74 -16.53 10.38
C THR A 76 -2.45 -15.14 10.93
N TYR A 77 -2.61 -14.11 10.10
CA TYR A 77 -2.26 -12.73 10.44
C TYR A 77 -3.40 -11.76 10.12
N THR A 78 -3.60 -10.78 11.01
CA THR A 78 -4.77 -9.88 10.98
C THR A 78 -4.49 -8.44 11.41
N SER A 79 -3.37 -8.20 12.09
CA SER A 79 -3.00 -6.87 12.58
C SER A 79 -2.44 -6.01 11.44
N LYS A 80 -2.37 -4.69 11.65
CA LYS A 80 -1.75 -3.77 10.68
C LYS A 80 -0.31 -4.20 10.40
N ASP A 81 0.51 -4.33 11.43
CA ASP A 81 1.95 -4.51 11.28
C ASP A 81 2.29 -5.92 10.73
N ASP A 82 1.61 -6.97 11.20
CA ASP A 82 1.81 -8.34 10.67
C ASP A 82 1.42 -8.45 9.18
N VAL A 83 0.25 -7.91 8.81
CA VAL A 83 -0.28 -8.04 7.42
C VAL A 83 0.52 -7.15 6.47
N ALA A 84 1.00 -5.99 6.91
CA ALA A 84 1.90 -5.14 6.13
C ALA A 84 3.26 -5.83 5.88
N LEU A 85 3.89 -6.38 6.92
CA LEU A 85 5.15 -7.12 6.81
C LEU A 85 5.01 -8.39 5.96
N TYR A 86 3.88 -9.10 6.07
CA TYR A 86 3.58 -10.28 5.24
C TYR A 86 3.42 -9.89 3.76
N LEU A 87 2.67 -8.82 3.46
CA LEU A 87 2.54 -8.29 2.10
C LEU A 87 3.89 -7.85 1.53
N TYR A 88 4.73 -7.18 2.33
CA TYR A 88 6.09 -6.78 1.94
C TYR A 88 7.00 -7.97 1.64
N THR A 89 6.95 -9.01 2.49
CA THR A 89 7.83 -10.18 2.39
C THR A 89 7.43 -11.16 1.28
N TYR A 90 6.12 -11.34 1.05
CA TYR A 90 5.59 -12.39 0.17
C TYR A 90 4.83 -11.89 -1.06
N GLY A 91 4.51 -10.60 -1.16
CA GLY A 91 3.76 -10.03 -2.29
C GLY A 91 2.31 -10.52 -2.42
N ALA A 92 1.77 -11.12 -1.35
CA ALA A 92 0.46 -11.75 -1.29
C ALA A 92 -0.16 -11.58 0.11
N LEU A 93 -1.48 -11.77 0.23
CA LEU A 93 -2.14 -11.81 1.54
C LEU A 93 -1.87 -13.13 2.28
N PRO A 94 -1.92 -13.12 3.63
CA PRO A 94 -2.04 -14.34 4.43
C PRO A 94 -3.22 -15.21 4.00
N GLN A 95 -3.12 -16.53 4.20
CA GLN A 95 -4.13 -17.47 3.69
C GLN A 95 -5.52 -17.31 4.35
N ASN A 96 -5.62 -16.60 5.49
CA ASN A 96 -6.88 -16.28 6.18
C ASN A 96 -7.69 -15.12 5.57
N PHE A 97 -7.45 -14.75 4.32
CA PHE A 97 -8.23 -13.74 3.59
C PHE A 97 -9.01 -14.32 2.40
N ILE A 98 -10.22 -13.82 2.16
CA ILE A 98 -11.02 -14.08 0.95
C ILE A 98 -11.62 -12.79 0.39
N THR A 99 -11.87 -12.76 -0.92
CA THR A 99 -12.50 -11.60 -1.57
C THR A 99 -13.96 -11.46 -1.16
N LYS A 100 -14.51 -10.24 -1.30
CA LYS A 100 -15.95 -9.97 -1.16
C LYS A 100 -16.80 -10.81 -2.10
N ASN A 101 -16.25 -11.32 -3.21
CA ASN A 101 -16.95 -12.22 -4.12
C ASN A 101 -17.06 -13.66 -3.56
N GLU A 102 -15.97 -14.19 -3.01
CA GLU A 102 -15.96 -15.52 -2.37
C GLU A 102 -16.82 -15.53 -1.10
N ALA A 103 -16.75 -14.48 -0.28
CA ALA A 103 -17.65 -14.31 0.87
C ALA A 103 -19.13 -14.28 0.45
N ARG A 104 -19.49 -13.55 -0.62
CA ARG A 104 -20.87 -13.56 -1.18
C ARG A 104 -21.29 -14.93 -1.70
N ALA A 105 -20.37 -15.74 -2.24
CA ALA A 105 -20.67 -17.11 -2.66
C ALA A 105 -21.01 -18.03 -1.45
N LEU A 106 -20.58 -17.67 -0.24
CA LEU A 106 -20.96 -18.30 1.02
C LEU A 106 -22.23 -17.67 1.67
N GLY A 107 -22.85 -16.69 1.01
CA GLY A 107 -24.07 -16.02 1.47
C GLY A 107 -23.86 -14.75 2.31
N TRP A 108 -22.64 -14.25 2.42
CA TRP A 108 -22.34 -13.00 3.13
C TRP A 108 -22.82 -11.78 2.32
N GLU A 109 -23.77 -11.02 2.86
CA GLU A 109 -24.27 -9.77 2.24
C GLU A 109 -23.55 -8.51 2.74
N GLY A 110 -22.84 -8.60 3.88
CA GLY A 110 -22.11 -7.50 4.52
C GLY A 110 -21.98 -7.69 6.03
N GLY A 111 -21.27 -6.78 6.70
CA GLY A 111 -20.97 -6.87 8.14
C GLY A 111 -19.83 -7.85 8.45
N GLY A 112 -19.78 -8.39 9.67
CA GLY A 112 -18.79 -9.39 10.08
C GLY A 112 -18.85 -10.69 9.26
N LEU A 113 -17.71 -11.33 9.06
CA LEU A 113 -17.56 -12.48 8.16
C LEU A 113 -17.67 -13.85 8.88
N GLU A 114 -17.37 -13.90 10.19
CA GLU A 114 -17.18 -15.13 10.98
C GLU A 114 -18.34 -16.14 10.86
N SER A 115 -19.59 -15.69 10.77
CA SER A 115 -20.77 -16.54 10.63
C SER A 115 -20.89 -17.28 9.28
N TYR A 116 -20.11 -16.86 8.28
CA TYR A 116 -20.16 -17.36 6.89
C TYR A 116 -18.85 -18.04 6.49
N ALA A 117 -17.72 -17.47 6.92
CA ALA A 117 -16.40 -18.04 6.76
C ALA A 117 -15.63 -17.90 8.10
N PRO A 118 -15.79 -18.87 9.02
CA PRO A 118 -15.12 -18.83 10.32
C PRO A 118 -13.60 -18.78 10.17
N GLY A 119 -12.93 -17.92 10.94
CA GLY A 119 -11.49 -17.77 10.87
C GLY A 119 -10.96 -16.96 9.66
N MET A 120 -11.82 -16.24 8.93
CA MET A 120 -11.44 -15.49 7.72
C MET A 120 -11.69 -13.98 7.83
N CYS A 121 -10.89 -13.20 7.09
CA CYS A 121 -11.04 -11.76 6.86
C CYS A 121 -11.39 -11.45 5.39
N ILE A 122 -11.91 -10.25 5.12
CA ILE A 122 -12.14 -9.76 3.74
C ILE A 122 -10.87 -9.15 3.17
N GLY A 123 -10.48 -9.51 1.94
CA GLY A 123 -9.36 -8.85 1.25
C GLY A 123 -9.05 -9.38 -0.14
N GLY A 124 -8.23 -8.64 -0.88
CA GLY A 124 -7.76 -9.00 -2.22
C GLY A 124 -8.57 -8.39 -3.37
N ASP A 125 -9.70 -7.75 -3.07
CA ASP A 125 -10.47 -6.94 -4.01
C ASP A 125 -9.67 -5.71 -4.49
N TYR A 126 -9.96 -5.24 -5.70
CA TYR A 126 -9.37 -4.03 -6.29
C TYR A 126 -9.79 -2.77 -5.53
N PHE A 127 -8.83 -1.89 -5.23
CA PHE A 127 -9.05 -0.57 -4.65
C PHE A 127 -8.97 0.51 -5.76
N GLY A 128 -9.96 1.40 -5.80
CA GLY A 128 -10.19 2.26 -6.97
C GLY A 128 -9.36 3.54 -7.05
N ASN A 129 -8.79 4.02 -5.94
CA ASN A 129 -8.17 5.35 -5.80
C ASN A 129 -9.01 6.49 -6.40
N TYR A 130 -10.35 6.42 -6.31
CA TYR A 130 -11.26 7.35 -7.00
C TYR A 130 -11.15 8.79 -6.49
N GLU A 131 -10.73 8.93 -5.24
CA GLU A 131 -10.47 10.17 -4.53
C GLU A 131 -9.07 10.75 -4.84
N GLY A 132 -8.18 9.98 -5.48
CA GLY A 132 -6.83 10.40 -5.86
C GLY A 132 -5.88 10.65 -4.68
N LEU A 133 -6.07 9.93 -3.57
CA LEU A 133 -5.33 10.13 -2.32
C LEU A 133 -4.03 9.32 -2.23
N LEU A 134 -3.85 8.32 -3.10
CA LEU A 134 -2.59 7.56 -3.26
C LEU A 134 -1.89 7.92 -4.58
N PRO A 135 -0.56 7.78 -4.70
CA PRO A 135 0.16 8.14 -5.92
C PRO A 135 -0.17 7.21 -7.09
N ASP A 136 -0.62 7.77 -8.21
CA ASP A 136 -0.89 7.03 -9.45
C ASP A 136 0.36 6.91 -10.35
N ALA A 137 0.53 5.77 -11.01
CA ALA A 137 1.56 5.54 -12.02
C ALA A 137 1.06 4.66 -13.18
N PRO A 138 1.66 4.72 -14.39
CA PRO A 138 1.19 3.95 -15.55
C PRO A 138 1.25 2.43 -15.32
N GLY A 139 0.08 1.81 -15.18
CA GLY A 139 -0.02 0.36 -14.91
C GLY A 139 0.04 -0.01 -13.42
N ARG A 140 0.04 0.97 -12.51
CA ARG A 140 -0.18 0.74 -11.08
C ARG A 140 -1.64 0.35 -10.84
N GLU A 141 -1.84 -0.73 -10.09
CA GLU A 141 -3.15 -1.21 -9.62
C GLU A 141 -3.08 -1.38 -8.10
N TYR A 142 -4.12 -0.93 -7.38
CA TYR A 142 -4.22 -1.07 -5.93
C TYR A 142 -5.22 -2.18 -5.53
N ARG A 143 -5.01 -2.79 -4.37
CA ARG A 143 -5.92 -3.74 -3.71
C ARG A 143 -6.07 -3.42 -2.24
N GLU A 144 -7.16 -3.86 -1.62
CA GLU A 144 -7.45 -3.63 -0.20
C GLU A 144 -7.71 -4.91 0.62
N CYS A 145 -7.47 -4.84 1.93
CA CYS A 145 -7.88 -5.86 2.90
C CYS A 145 -8.30 -5.26 4.25
N ASP A 146 -9.14 -6.00 4.99
CA ASP A 146 -9.66 -5.61 6.30
C ASP A 146 -8.70 -5.98 7.44
N ILE A 147 -8.45 -5.04 8.34
CA ILE A 147 -7.53 -5.21 9.47
C ILE A 147 -8.30 -5.30 10.79
N ASP A 148 -7.84 -6.15 11.71
CA ASP A 148 -8.44 -6.46 13.01
C ASP A 148 -9.89 -7.02 12.96
N THR A 149 -10.28 -7.69 11.86
CA THR A 149 -11.67 -8.18 11.66
C THR A 149 -11.94 -9.65 11.98
N LEU A 150 -10.93 -10.44 12.33
CA LEU A 150 -11.09 -11.87 12.64
C LEU A 150 -12.00 -12.06 13.88
N GLY A 151 -13.05 -12.88 13.76
CA GLY A 151 -14.07 -13.02 14.82
C GLY A 151 -14.94 -11.76 15.08
N SER A 152 -14.76 -10.68 14.32
CA SER A 152 -15.50 -9.43 14.50
C SER A 152 -16.92 -9.50 13.92
N SER A 153 -17.86 -8.82 14.57
CA SER A 153 -19.22 -8.60 14.07
C SER A 153 -19.32 -7.51 12.99
N SER A 154 -18.22 -6.80 12.70
CA SER A 154 -18.15 -5.72 11.71
C SER A 154 -16.79 -5.67 11.00
N ARG A 155 -16.79 -5.19 9.75
CA ARG A 155 -15.56 -4.89 8.98
C ARG A 155 -14.71 -3.77 9.60
N GLY A 156 -15.26 -2.98 10.52
CA GLY A 156 -14.58 -1.80 11.06
C GLY A 156 -14.18 -0.77 9.99
N ALA A 157 -13.31 0.16 10.36
CA ALA A 157 -12.77 1.20 9.49
C ALA A 157 -11.41 0.82 8.87
N LYS A 158 -10.61 0.01 9.56
CA LYS A 158 -9.19 -0.22 9.27
C LYS A 158 -8.92 -1.03 8.00
N ARG A 159 -8.00 -0.58 7.15
CA ARG A 159 -7.56 -1.29 5.94
C ARG A 159 -6.07 -1.14 5.70
N ILE A 160 -5.49 -2.14 5.05
CA ILE A 160 -4.26 -1.95 4.25
C ILE A 160 -4.66 -1.86 2.78
N ILE A 161 -4.05 -0.92 2.07
CA ILE A 161 -4.10 -0.81 0.62
C ILE A 161 -2.67 -1.04 0.11
N TRP A 162 -2.47 -1.95 -0.84
CA TRP A 162 -1.15 -2.18 -1.46
C TRP A 162 -1.23 -2.13 -2.98
N SER A 163 -0.13 -1.75 -3.62
CA SER A 163 0.00 -1.72 -5.08
C SER A 163 0.64 -3.00 -5.64
N ASN A 164 0.50 -3.19 -6.94
CA ASN A 164 1.20 -4.20 -7.72
C ASN A 164 2.71 -3.92 -7.94
N ASP A 165 3.20 -2.73 -7.56
CA ASP A 165 4.60 -2.31 -7.70
C ASP A 165 5.33 -2.04 -6.36
N GLY A 166 4.71 -2.36 -5.22
CA GLY A 166 5.38 -2.50 -3.92
C GLY A 166 5.08 -1.44 -2.86
N LEU A 167 4.17 -0.50 -3.12
CA LEU A 167 3.68 0.44 -2.11
C LEU A 167 2.68 -0.24 -1.17
N ILE A 168 2.77 0.03 0.13
CA ILE A 168 1.83 -0.45 1.15
C ILE A 168 1.42 0.73 2.04
N TYR A 169 0.14 1.05 2.04
CA TYR A 169 -0.49 2.11 2.85
C TYR A 169 -1.50 1.54 3.84
N TYR A 170 -1.78 2.29 4.91
CA TYR A 170 -2.81 1.96 5.90
C TYR A 170 -3.73 3.15 6.18
N THR A 171 -5.01 2.86 6.44
CA THR A 171 -6.04 3.79 6.93
C THR A 171 -6.71 3.15 8.16
N ASP A 172 -6.97 3.92 9.21
CA ASP A 172 -7.88 3.54 10.31
C ASP A 172 -9.17 4.37 10.37
N ASP A 173 -9.28 5.38 9.50
CA ASP A 173 -10.37 6.35 9.39
C ASP A 173 -11.38 6.03 8.26
N HIS A 174 -11.29 4.84 7.66
CA HIS A 174 -12.16 4.39 6.57
C HIS A 174 -11.96 5.21 5.28
N TYR A 175 -10.71 5.20 4.80
CA TYR A 175 -10.23 5.83 3.56
C TYR A 175 -10.26 7.37 3.55
N GLU A 176 -10.35 8.04 4.71
CA GLU A 176 -10.28 9.52 4.79
C GLU A 176 -8.83 10.03 4.71
N SER A 177 -7.86 9.26 5.22
CA SER A 177 -6.41 9.51 5.07
C SER A 177 -5.60 8.22 5.01
N PHE A 178 -4.33 8.32 4.61
CA PHE A 178 -3.43 7.19 4.43
C PHE A 178 -2.05 7.45 5.01
N THR A 179 -1.46 6.43 5.64
CA THR A 179 -0.06 6.40 6.10
C THR A 179 0.72 5.38 5.27
N LEU A 180 1.83 5.80 4.64
CA LEU A 180 2.77 4.88 3.98
C LEU A 180 3.46 4.01 5.04
N LEU A 181 3.49 2.68 4.82
CA LEU A 181 4.16 1.71 5.67
C LEU A 181 5.42 1.13 5.00
N TYR A 182 5.33 0.80 3.70
CA TYR A 182 6.45 0.27 2.90
C TYR A 182 6.41 0.82 1.48
N GLY A 183 7.58 1.02 0.87
CA GLY A 183 7.75 1.55 -0.47
C GLY A 183 8.45 2.91 -0.51
N GLU A 184 8.75 3.39 -1.72
CA GLU A 184 9.29 4.73 -2.01
C GLU A 184 8.41 5.36 -3.11
N GLU A 185 8.08 6.65 -3.00
CA GLU A 185 7.13 7.37 -3.88
C GLU A 185 7.75 7.94 -5.17
#